data_AF-A0A0N0VJA4-F1
#
_entry.id   AF-A0A0N0VJA4-F1
#
_cell.length_a   1.000
_cell.length_b   1.000
_cell.length_c   1.000
_cell.angle_alpha   90.00
_cell.angle_beta   90.00
_cell.angle_gamma   90.00
#
_symmetry.space_group_name_H-M   'P 1'
#
loop_
_entity.id
_entity.type
_entity.pdbx_description
1 polymer ?
#
loop_
_entity_poly.entity_id
_entity_poly.type
_entity_poly.pdbx_seq_one_letter_code
_entity_poly.pdbx_strand_id
1 'polypeptide(L)'
;MNGLSDVRLVLRDQELMTGQERAGAVSCVAPRAPELSRMGLFWHRLRTRKVLLELTADELRDIGLTRSEALAEGLKPFWRD
;
A
#
# COMPACT_ATOMS: atom_id res chain seq x y z
N MET A 1 -31.58 21.11 12.65
CA MET A 1 -32.55 20.27 11.91
C MET A 1 -31.91 19.87 10.59
N ASN A 2 -31.19 18.74 10.60
CA ASN A 2 -30.56 18.12 9.44
C ASN A 2 -31.56 17.15 8.82
N GLY A 3 -31.90 17.29 7.53
CA GLY A 3 -32.85 16.39 6.88
C GLY A 3 -32.57 16.12 5.39
N LEU A 4 -31.46 16.63 4.84
CA LEU A 4 -31.20 16.53 3.39
C LEU A 4 -29.95 15.70 3.05
N SER A 5 -29.14 15.34 4.05
CA SER A 5 -27.90 14.58 3.87
C SER A 5 -28.13 13.06 3.81
N ASP A 6 -29.13 12.55 4.55
CA ASP A 6 -29.38 11.11 4.68
C ASP A 6 -29.92 10.47 3.40
N VAL A 7 -30.75 11.20 2.64
CA VAL A 7 -31.37 10.67 1.42
C VAL A 7 -30.34 10.42 0.32
N ARG A 8 -29.27 11.22 0.24
CA ARG A 8 -28.17 10.99 -0.71
C ARG A 8 -27.29 9.80 -0.34
N LEU A 9 -27.22 9.43 0.94
CA LEU A 9 -26.43 8.28 1.38
C LEU A 9 -27.14 6.97 1.06
N VAL A 10 -28.46 6.89 1.27
CA VAL A 10 -29.25 5.67 0.99
C VAL A 10 -29.29 5.29 -0.50
N LEU A 11 -29.27 6.28 -1.40
CA LEU A 11 -29.19 6.04 -2.84
C LEU A 11 -27.81 5.52 -3.28
N ARG A 12 -26.73 5.99 -2.63
CA ARG A 12 -25.36 5.57 -2.96
C ARG A 12 -25.01 4.19 -2.39
N ASP A 13 -25.66 3.80 -1.29
CA ASP A 13 -25.54 2.45 -0.72
C ASP A 13 -26.12 1.38 -1.66
N GLN A 14 -27.25 1.67 -2.32
CA GLN A 14 -27.88 0.74 -3.27
C GLN A 14 -27.04 0.50 -4.54
N GLU A 15 -26.31 1.51 -5.02
CA GLU A 15 -25.41 1.35 -6.16
C GLU A 15 -24.17 0.49 -5.81
N LEU A 16 -23.68 0.57 -4.57
CA LEU A 16 -22.54 -0.23 -4.09
C LEU A 16 -22.89 -1.70 -3.87
N MET A 17 -24.11 -2.01 -3.39
CA MET A 17 -24.54 -3.39 -3.17
C MET A 17 -24.73 -4.17 -4.48
N THR A 18 -25.15 -3.50 -5.56
CA THR A 18 -25.39 -4.15 -6.87
C THR A 18 -24.09 -4.53 -7.61
N GLY A 19 -22.95 -3.91 -7.24
CA GLY A 19 -21.64 -4.19 -7.83
C GLY A 19 -20.91 -5.40 -7.23
N GLN A 20 -21.33 -5.87 -6.05
CA GLN A 20 -20.61 -6.90 -5.30
C GLN A 20 -20.93 -8.33 -5.76
N GLU A 21 -22.12 -8.59 -6.30
CA GLU A 21 -22.55 -9.95 -6.67
C GLU A 21 -21.95 -10.48 -7.98
N ARG A 22 -21.34 -9.63 -8.82
CA ARG A 22 -20.69 -10.05 -10.07
C ARG A 22 -19.20 -10.38 -9.94
N ALA A 23 -18.57 -10.07 -8.81
CA ALA A 23 -17.15 -10.35 -8.57
C ALA A 23 -16.91 -11.73 -7.91
N GLY A 24 -17.93 -12.59 -7.87
CA GLY A 24 -17.83 -13.99 -7.47
C GLY A 24 -17.29 -14.87 -8.60
N ALA A 25 -16.03 -14.70 -9.01
CA ALA A 25 -15.32 -15.69 -9.81
C ALA A 25 -13.80 -15.51 -9.73
N VAL A 26 -13.17 -16.43 -8.99
CA VAL A 26 -11.73 -16.74 -9.01
C VAL A 26 -10.79 -15.68 -8.44
N SER A 27 -10.36 -15.86 -7.19
CA SER A 27 -8.98 -15.53 -6.83
C SER A 27 -8.57 -16.33 -5.60
N CYS A 28 -7.48 -17.08 -5.76
CA CYS A 28 -6.65 -17.53 -4.65
C CYS A 28 -6.46 -16.37 -3.67
N VAL A 29 -6.90 -16.57 -2.42
CA VAL A 29 -6.80 -15.57 -1.35
C VAL A 29 -5.34 -15.52 -0.91
N ALA A 30 -4.53 -14.74 -1.63
CA ALA A 30 -3.33 -14.20 -1.02
C ALA A 30 -3.79 -13.44 0.25
N PRO A 31 -3.11 -13.60 1.40
CA PRO A 31 -3.50 -12.88 2.60
C PRO A 31 -3.50 -11.39 2.26
N ARG A 32 -4.69 -10.79 2.28
CA ARG A 32 -4.86 -9.37 1.98
C ARG A 32 -4.08 -8.63 3.05
N ALA A 33 -2.90 -8.12 2.69
CA ALA A 33 -2.09 -7.33 3.60
C ALA A 33 -3.01 -6.26 4.21
N PRO A 34 -2.93 -6.01 5.54
CA PRO A 34 -3.77 -4.99 6.15
C PRO A 34 -3.58 -3.71 5.34
N GLU A 35 -4.68 -3.13 4.85
CA GLU A 35 -4.60 -1.91 4.04
C GLU A 35 -4.08 -0.80 4.95
N LEU A 36 -2.76 -0.63 4.93
CA LEU A 36 -2.09 0.43 5.64
C LEU A 36 -2.67 1.74 5.11
N SER A 37 -3.20 2.56 6.02
CA SER A 37 -3.58 3.94 5.68
C SER A 37 -2.45 4.62 4.91
N ARG A 38 -2.76 5.62 4.07
CA ARG A 38 -1.73 6.35 3.31
C ARG A 38 -0.52 6.79 4.16
N MET A 39 -0.77 7.17 5.41
CA MET A 39 0.27 7.46 6.40
C MET A 39 1.07 6.22 6.84
N GLY A 40 0.42 5.07 7.04
CA GLY A 40 1.07 3.80 7.33
C GLY A 40 1.97 3.31 6.19
N LEU A 41 1.51 3.43 4.93
CA LEU A 41 2.35 3.13 3.75
C LEU A 41 3.55 4.06 3.66
N PHE A 42 3.36 5.35 3.98
CA PHE A 42 4.44 6.32 4.04
C PHE A 42 5.51 5.91 5.07
N TRP A 43 5.12 5.61 6.31
CA TRP A 43 6.06 5.17 7.35
C TRP A 43 6.73 3.85 7.00
N HIS A 44 6.00 2.92 6.37
CA HIS A 44 6.54 1.65 5.91
C HIS A 44 7.62 1.83 4.84
N ARG A 45 7.35 2.64 3.81
CA ARG A 45 8.32 2.97 2.74
C ARG A 45 9.55 3.70 3.28
N LEU A 46 9.35 4.65 4.20
CA LEU A 46 10.46 5.36 4.84
C LEU A 46 11.36 4.41 5.64
N ARG A 47 10.77 3.49 6.42
CA ARG A 47 11.53 2.53 7.22
C ARG A 47 12.31 1.57 6.34
N THR A 48 11.66 0.96 5.35
CA THR A 48 12.30 0.00 4.44
C THR A 48 13.45 0.62 3.65
N ARG A 49 13.31 1.86 3.17
CA ARG A 49 14.40 2.58 2.49
C ARG A 49 15.57 2.92 3.40
N LYS A 50 15.32 3.27 4.68
CA LYS A 50 16.40 3.48 5.66
C LYS A 50 17.18 2.20 5.95
N VAL A 51 16.48 1.08 6.09
CA VAL A 51 17.13 -0.22 6.32
C VAL A 51 18.13 -0.53 5.21
N LEU A 52 17.79 -0.29 3.94
CA LEU A 52 18.73 -0.49 2.82
C LEU A 52 20.03 0.31 2.96
N LEU A 53 20.00 1.50 3.58
CA LEU A 53 21.18 2.34 3.81
C LEU A 53 22.03 1.85 4.99
N GLU A 54 21.38 1.25 5.98
CA GLU A 54 21.99 0.73 7.22
C GLU A 54 22.63 -0.64 7.04
N LEU A 55 22.16 -1.44 6.06
CA LEU A 55 22.72 -2.77 5.76
C LEU A 55 24.18 -2.70 5.31
N THR A 56 24.96 -3.71 5.71
CA THR A 56 26.35 -3.91 5.30
C THR A 56 26.45 -4.49 3.89
N ALA A 57 27.63 -4.39 3.27
CA ALA A 57 27.84 -4.86 1.90
C ALA A 57 27.71 -6.39 1.74
N ASP A 58 27.88 -7.16 2.81
CA ASP A 58 27.66 -8.61 2.82
C ASP A 58 26.17 -8.94 2.91
N GLU A 59 25.42 -8.28 3.80
CA GLU A 59 23.96 -8.47 3.90
C GLU A 59 23.22 -8.03 2.63
N LEU A 60 23.69 -6.99 1.95
CA LEU A 60 23.17 -6.60 0.64
C LEU A 60 23.42 -7.68 -0.42
N ARG A 61 24.56 -8.37 -0.37
CA ARG A 61 24.86 -9.49 -1.29
C ARG A 61 23.95 -10.69 -1.05
N ASP A 62 23.59 -10.96 0.21
CA ASP A 62 22.68 -12.05 0.55
C ASP A 62 21.28 -11.85 -0.03
N ILE A 63 20.82 -10.60 -0.16
CA ILE A 63 19.56 -10.23 -0.82
C ILE A 63 19.72 -9.94 -2.33
N GLY A 64 20.91 -10.14 -2.88
CA GLY A 64 21.21 -9.93 -4.30
C GLY A 64 21.24 -8.47 -4.75
N LEU A 65 21.41 -7.52 -3.83
CA LEU A 65 21.52 -6.09 -4.15
C LEU A 65 22.97 -5.61 -4.08
N THR A 66 23.33 -4.71 -4.98
CA THR A 66 24.60 -3.98 -4.92
C THR A 66 24.50 -2.75 -4.03
N ARG A 67 25.63 -2.27 -3.50
CA ARG A 67 25.67 -1.03 -2.69
C ARG A 67 25.10 0.18 -3.45
N SER A 68 25.37 0.26 -4.74
CA SER A 68 24.88 1.34 -5.60
C SER A 68 23.35 1.30 -5.75
N GLU A 69 22.75 0.11 -5.89
CA GLU A 69 21.30 -0.06 -5.95
C GLU A 69 20.63 0.28 -4.62
N ALA A 70 21.23 -0.14 -3.49
CA ALA A 70 20.76 0.21 -2.16
C ALA A 70 20.78 1.73 -1.92
N LEU A 71 21.81 2.43 -2.40
CA LEU A 71 21.88 3.90 -2.35
C LEU A 71 20.85 4.54 -3.28
N ALA A 72 20.70 4.03 -4.50
CA ALA A 72 19.71 4.55 -5.46
C ALA A 72 18.29 4.43 -4.90
N GLU A 73 17.94 3.30 -4.30
CA GLU A 73 16.62 3.08 -3.70
C GLU A 73 16.46 3.82 -2.37
N GLY A 74 17.50 3.85 -1.52
CA GLY A 74 17.47 4.54 -0.23
C GLY A 74 17.40 6.07 -0.34
N LEU A 75 17.99 6.64 -1.40
CA LEU A 75 17.96 8.08 -1.68
C LEU A 75 16.77 8.50 -2.56
N LYS A 76 15.95 7.57 -3.05
CA LYS A 76 14.76 7.92 -3.83
C LYS A 76 13.81 8.78 -2.98
N PRO A 77 13.31 9.90 -3.53
CA PRO A 77 12.27 10.68 -2.87
C PRO A 77 11.03 9.83 -2.62
N PHE A 78 10.36 10.06 -1.49
CA PHE A 78 9.25 9.22 -1.03
C PHE A 78 8.03 9.20 -1.97
N TRP A 79 7.90 10.17 -2.88
CA TRP A 79 6.79 10.29 -3.84
C TRP A 79 7.06 9.62 -5.19
N ARG A 80 8.22 9.00 -5.38
CA ARG A 80 8.58 8.30 -6.61
C ARG A 80 8.62 6.79 -6.34
N ASP A 81 7.76 6.08 -7.07
CA ASP A 81 7.84 4.64 -7.33
C ASP A 81 8.75 4.40 -8.53
#